data_AF-A0A9P0ZF28-F1
#
_entry.id   AF-A0A9P0ZF28-F1
#
_cell.length_a   1.000
_cell.length_b   1.000
_cell.length_c   1.000
_cell.angle_alpha   90.00
_cell.angle_beta   90.00
_cell.angle_gamma   90.00
#
_symmetry.space_group_name_H-M   'P 1'
#
loop_
_entity.id
_entity.type
_entity.pdbx_description
1 polymer ?
#
loop_
_entity_poly.entity_id
_entity_poly.type
_entity_poly.pdbx_seq_one_letter_code
_entity_poly.pdbx_strand_id
1 'polypeptide(L)'
;MGNDNAVTDVVIFSALVGVMISGQANLLSGIHCYNKATGFGGTGIYIKLPGKTQTRIVNCYMDYTGIVAEDPVQLHISNSFFLGDAFVSLKSVAGTVIGVNIVDNMFSGSGKGVSIVQLDDTTPFKTIEQVVVDRNNVGGMNLKSTVARGSAEGNGTIWTVDLNPILLFPDLAKFVQYTFSSSESFPKHVLRNTSDNRVVIESDVQVAAKVFVTVDQSIPE
;
A
#
# COMPACT_ATOMS: atom_id res chain seq x y z
N MET A 1 -1.16 5.72 33.84
CA MET A 1 -0.62 4.62 33.03
C MET A 1 0.20 5.25 31.92
N GLY A 2 1.43 4.79 31.69
CA GLY A 2 2.26 5.31 30.60
C GLY A 2 1.64 4.95 29.25
N ASN A 3 1.63 5.89 28.32
CA ASN A 3 1.03 5.69 27.00
C ASN A 3 2.04 5.13 25.99
N ASP A 4 3.33 5.19 26.32
CA ASP A 4 4.42 4.87 25.39
C ASP A 4 5.02 3.52 25.80
N ASN A 5 4.92 2.54 24.91
CA ASN A 5 5.48 1.21 25.14
C ASN A 5 6.49 0.85 24.07
N ALA A 6 7.52 0.10 24.46
CA ALA A 6 8.48 -0.48 23.53
C ALA A 6 8.54 -2.00 23.73
N VAL A 7 8.52 -2.74 22.63
CA VAL A 7 8.81 -4.18 22.59
C VAL A 7 9.94 -4.38 21.61
N THR A 8 11.06 -4.93 22.07
CA THR A 8 12.29 -5.03 21.28
C THR A 8 12.88 -6.43 21.35
N ASP A 9 13.32 -6.96 20.20
CA ASP A 9 14.11 -8.19 20.08
C ASP A 9 13.43 -9.42 20.70
N VAL A 10 12.15 -9.62 20.36
CA VAL A 10 11.33 -10.72 20.89
C VAL A 10 10.95 -11.69 19.77
N VAL A 11 11.13 -12.99 20.04
CA VAL A 11 10.57 -14.07 19.22
C VAL A 11 9.26 -14.55 19.85
N ILE A 12 8.19 -14.58 19.06
CA ILE A 12 6.87 -15.01 19.51
C ILE A 12 6.48 -16.27 18.74
N PHE A 13 6.29 -17.37 19.46
CA PHE A 13 6.00 -18.68 18.88
C PHE A 13 4.59 -19.17 19.23
N SER A 14 3.92 -19.82 18.27
CA SER A 14 2.66 -20.55 18.44
C SER A 14 1.42 -19.79 18.95
N ALA A 15 1.47 -18.47 19.10
CA ALA A 15 0.32 -17.67 19.50
C ALA A 15 -0.74 -17.52 18.38
N LEU A 16 -2.02 -17.39 18.75
CA LEU A 16 -3.07 -17.01 17.79
C LEU A 16 -2.85 -15.57 17.29
N VAL A 17 -2.57 -14.65 18.22
CA VAL A 17 -2.14 -13.28 17.95
C VAL A 17 -0.77 -13.09 18.63
N GLY A 18 0.25 -12.71 17.87
CA GLY A 18 1.60 -12.53 18.42
C GLY A 18 1.68 -11.34 19.37
N VAL A 19 1.45 -10.13 18.84
CA VAL A 19 1.35 -8.88 19.63
C VAL A 19 0.00 -8.24 19.39
N MET A 20 -0.71 -7.88 20.45
CA MET A 20 -1.91 -7.06 20.38
C MET A 20 -1.63 -5.67 20.94
N ILE A 21 -1.88 -4.65 20.13
CA ILE A 21 -1.75 -3.25 20.51
C ILE A 21 -3.15 -2.66 20.71
N SER A 22 -3.42 -2.19 21.93
CA SER A 22 -4.69 -1.55 22.34
C SER A 22 -4.48 -0.18 23.01
N GLY A 23 -3.24 0.33 22.99
CA GLY A 23 -2.84 1.67 23.45
C GLY A 23 -2.04 2.41 22.37
N GLN A 24 -1.86 3.73 22.51
CA GLN A 24 -1.22 4.59 21.50
C GLN A 24 0.32 4.53 21.62
N ALA A 25 1.04 5.28 20.79
CA ALA A 25 2.45 5.64 21.00
C ALA A 25 3.45 4.48 21.17
N ASN A 26 3.25 3.34 20.51
CA ASN A 26 4.13 2.18 20.67
C ASN A 26 5.30 2.16 19.67
N LEU A 27 6.39 1.50 20.07
CA LEU A 27 7.49 1.10 19.20
C LEU A 27 7.69 -0.42 19.30
N LEU A 28 7.53 -1.12 18.18
CA LEU A 28 7.86 -2.53 18.04
C LEU A 28 9.10 -2.62 17.15
N SER A 29 10.16 -3.27 17.63
CA SER A 29 11.36 -3.47 16.81
C SER A 29 12.02 -4.82 17.03
N GLY A 30 12.60 -5.40 15.98
CA GLY A 30 13.27 -6.71 16.10
C GLY A 30 12.33 -7.85 16.49
N ILE A 31 11.01 -7.67 16.29
CA ILE A 31 10.02 -8.70 16.63
C ILE A 31 10.02 -9.75 15.54
N HIS A 32 10.23 -11.01 15.92
CA HIS A 32 10.04 -12.15 15.04
C HIS A 32 8.73 -12.86 15.41
N CYS A 33 7.70 -12.63 14.59
CA CYS A 33 6.43 -13.33 14.69
C CYS A 33 6.51 -14.66 13.94
N TYR A 34 6.83 -15.73 14.68
CA TYR A 34 6.75 -17.13 14.22
C TYR A 34 5.56 -17.82 14.90
N ASN A 35 4.42 -17.12 14.95
CA ASN A 35 3.20 -17.60 15.57
C ASN A 35 2.29 -18.28 14.54
N LYS A 36 1.03 -18.56 14.89
CA LYS A 36 0.09 -19.22 13.96
C LYS A 36 0.05 -18.46 12.63
N ALA A 37 0.24 -19.17 11.51
CA ALA A 37 0.24 -18.57 10.19
C ALA A 37 -1.12 -17.96 9.83
N THR A 38 -1.13 -16.92 8.99
CA THR A 38 -2.35 -16.24 8.53
C THR A 38 -3.28 -17.17 7.75
N GLY A 39 -2.73 -18.11 6.97
CA GLY A 39 -3.54 -19.15 6.31
C GLY A 39 -4.31 -20.07 7.26
N PHE A 40 -3.93 -20.12 8.54
CA PHE A 40 -4.64 -20.84 9.59
C PHE A 40 -5.41 -19.90 10.54
N GLY A 41 -5.56 -18.62 10.18
CA GLY A 41 -6.27 -17.61 10.95
C GLY A 41 -5.48 -16.97 12.08
N GLY A 42 -4.14 -17.03 12.04
CA GLY A 42 -3.30 -16.29 12.98
C GLY A 42 -2.92 -14.89 12.51
N THR A 43 -2.54 -14.03 13.45
CA THR A 43 -2.07 -12.66 13.18
C THR A 43 -0.75 -12.44 13.91
N GLY A 44 0.24 -11.88 13.25
CA GLY A 44 1.52 -11.57 13.88
C GLY A 44 1.37 -10.38 14.81
N ILE A 45 1.00 -9.23 14.26
CA ILE A 45 0.74 -8.01 15.03
C ILE A 45 -0.66 -7.50 14.70
N TYR A 46 -1.49 -7.33 15.73
CA TYR A 46 -2.82 -6.77 15.61
C TYR A 46 -2.89 -5.41 16.30
N ILE A 47 -3.13 -4.35 15.53
CA ILE A 47 -3.39 -3.00 16.03
C ILE A 47 -4.90 -2.81 16.14
N LYS A 48 -5.42 -3.00 17.36
CA LYS A 48 -6.84 -2.93 17.68
C LYS A 48 -7.16 -1.57 18.32
N LEU A 49 -6.85 -0.51 17.59
CA LEU A 49 -6.94 0.85 18.09
C LEU A 49 -7.37 1.84 16.98
N PRO A 50 -8.63 1.73 16.53
CA PRO A 50 -9.15 2.55 15.44
C PRO A 50 -9.06 4.04 15.77
N GLY A 51 -8.50 4.81 14.83
CA GLY A 51 -8.38 6.26 14.90
C GLY A 51 -7.28 6.80 15.83
N LYS A 52 -6.52 5.94 16.53
CA LYS A 52 -5.58 6.36 17.59
C LYS A 52 -4.25 5.58 17.61
N THR A 53 -3.85 4.96 16.51
CA THR A 53 -2.73 4.00 16.48
C THR A 53 -1.37 4.57 16.94
N GLN A 54 -0.90 5.68 16.34
CA GLN A 54 0.39 6.35 16.64
C GLN A 54 1.54 5.38 16.92
N THR A 55 1.73 4.38 16.06
CA THR A 55 2.62 3.23 16.34
C THR A 55 3.69 3.09 15.26
N ARG A 56 4.89 2.68 15.67
CA ARG A 56 6.01 2.35 14.77
C ARG A 56 6.33 0.86 14.91
N ILE A 57 6.40 0.16 13.79
CA ILE A 57 6.79 -1.25 13.68
C ILE A 57 7.97 -1.30 12.70
N VAL A 58 9.17 -1.59 13.20
CA VAL A 58 10.39 -1.43 12.40
C VAL A 58 11.35 -2.58 12.60
N ASN A 59 12.01 -3.05 11.53
CA ASN A 59 12.98 -4.15 11.61
C ASN A 59 12.38 -5.45 12.17
N CYS A 60 11.12 -5.75 11.85
CA CYS A 60 10.45 -6.97 12.30
C CYS A 60 10.56 -8.07 11.24
N TYR A 61 10.37 -9.32 11.66
CA TYR A 61 10.29 -10.48 10.80
C TYR A 61 8.94 -11.19 11.00
N MET A 62 8.16 -11.23 9.93
CA MET A 62 6.80 -11.74 9.89
C MET A 62 6.79 -13.07 9.12
N ASP A 63 6.83 -14.19 9.84
CA ASP A 63 7.04 -15.53 9.28
C ASP A 63 5.69 -16.25 9.07
N TYR A 64 5.19 -16.28 7.82
CA TYR A 64 3.87 -16.77 7.40
C TYR A 64 2.66 -16.07 8.07
N THR A 65 2.88 -14.93 8.72
CA THR A 65 1.84 -14.22 9.47
C THR A 65 1.92 -12.72 9.23
N GLY A 66 0.77 -12.03 9.18
CA GLY A 66 0.70 -10.63 8.78
C GLY A 66 0.54 -9.61 9.92
N ILE A 67 0.39 -8.35 9.52
CA ILE A 67 -0.02 -7.25 10.38
C ILE A 67 -1.47 -6.88 10.02
N VAL A 68 -2.32 -6.67 11.02
CA VAL A 68 -3.67 -6.12 10.84
C VAL A 68 -3.78 -4.82 11.59
N ALA A 69 -4.28 -3.77 10.93
CA ALA A 69 -4.44 -2.45 11.54
C ALA A 69 -5.85 -1.89 11.31
N GLU A 70 -6.59 -1.68 12.40
CA GLU A 70 -7.92 -1.06 12.38
C GLU A 70 -7.82 0.46 12.36
N ASP A 71 -8.47 1.11 11.39
CA ASP A 71 -8.45 2.55 11.11
C ASP A 71 -7.15 3.28 11.51
N PRO A 72 -6.01 2.94 10.90
CA PRO A 72 -4.74 3.39 11.41
C PRO A 72 -4.54 4.90 11.21
N VAL A 73 -4.09 5.55 12.29
CA VAL A 73 -3.69 6.97 12.31
C VAL A 73 -2.25 7.05 12.79
N GLN A 74 -1.38 7.68 11.99
CA GLN A 74 0.05 7.82 12.27
C GLN A 74 0.74 6.46 12.52
N LEU A 75 0.58 5.52 11.60
CA LEU A 75 1.21 4.21 11.64
C LEU A 75 2.44 4.19 10.72
N HIS A 76 3.57 3.67 11.22
CA HIS A 76 4.76 3.47 10.41
C HIS A 76 5.20 2.00 10.48
N ILE A 77 5.33 1.35 9.32
CA ILE A 77 5.80 -0.01 9.13
C ILE A 77 6.98 0.03 8.14
N SER A 78 8.18 -0.28 8.61
CA SER A 78 9.37 -0.22 7.74
C SER A 78 10.45 -1.23 8.05
N ASN A 79 11.34 -1.42 7.08
CA ASN A 79 12.55 -2.24 7.19
C ASN A 79 12.28 -3.67 7.67
N SER A 80 11.07 -4.18 7.44
CA SER A 80 10.64 -5.48 7.94
C SER A 80 10.64 -6.51 6.81
N PHE A 81 10.78 -7.78 7.18
CA PHE A 81 10.71 -8.90 6.25
C PHE A 81 9.40 -9.67 6.45
N PHE A 82 8.67 -9.89 5.36
CA PHE A 82 7.41 -10.64 5.32
C PHE A 82 7.62 -11.89 4.47
N LEU A 83 7.60 -13.06 5.10
CA LEU A 83 7.78 -14.35 4.43
C LEU A 83 6.45 -15.10 4.33
N GLY A 84 6.31 -15.89 3.27
CA GLY A 84 5.29 -16.94 3.20
C GLY A 84 3.89 -16.41 2.99
N ASP A 85 3.75 -15.45 2.06
CA ASP A 85 2.51 -14.72 1.79
C ASP A 85 2.02 -13.85 2.96
N ALA A 86 2.90 -13.49 3.90
CA ALA A 86 2.59 -12.50 4.92
C ALA A 86 2.35 -11.11 4.30
N PHE A 87 1.34 -10.39 4.79
CA PHE A 87 0.93 -9.07 4.27
C PHE A 87 0.53 -8.11 5.38
N VAL A 88 0.32 -6.84 5.02
CA VAL A 88 -0.31 -5.83 5.89
C VAL A 88 -1.77 -5.66 5.46
N SER A 89 -2.70 -5.83 6.38
CA SER A 89 -4.13 -5.55 6.18
C SER A 89 -4.50 -4.24 6.86
N LEU A 90 -5.00 -3.30 6.08
CA LEU A 90 -5.64 -2.09 6.57
C LEU A 90 -7.13 -2.35 6.65
N LYS A 91 -7.65 -2.35 7.87
CA LYS A 91 -9.04 -2.68 8.16
C LYS A 91 -9.82 -1.44 8.54
N SER A 92 -10.90 -1.21 7.82
CA SER A 92 -11.83 -0.12 8.10
C SER A 92 -12.84 -0.54 9.17
N VAL A 93 -13.01 0.28 10.21
CA VAL A 93 -14.07 0.11 11.22
C VAL A 93 -15.01 1.32 11.20
N ALA A 94 -14.43 2.52 11.31
CA ALA A 94 -15.08 3.81 11.14
C ALA A 94 -14.75 4.45 9.77
N GLY A 95 -13.76 3.91 9.05
CA GLY A 95 -13.40 4.33 7.69
C GLY A 95 -12.33 5.40 7.63
N THR A 96 -11.31 5.32 8.49
CA THR A 96 -10.23 6.31 8.56
C THR A 96 -8.86 5.67 8.38
N VAL A 97 -8.04 6.22 7.47
CA VAL A 97 -6.63 5.86 7.31
C VAL A 97 -5.84 7.14 7.05
N ILE A 98 -5.04 7.56 8.04
CA ILE A 98 -4.37 8.87 8.02
C ILE A 98 -2.91 8.75 8.44
N GLY A 99 -1.99 9.31 7.66
CA GLY A 99 -0.57 9.38 8.03
C GLY A 99 0.08 7.99 8.16
N VAL A 100 -0.22 7.09 7.23
CA VAL A 100 0.24 5.70 7.28
C VAL A 100 1.40 5.51 6.32
N ASN A 101 2.51 4.96 6.81
CA ASN A 101 3.68 4.63 6.01
C ASN A 101 3.91 3.11 6.04
N ILE A 102 3.91 2.45 4.89
CA ILE A 102 4.34 1.06 4.72
C ILE A 102 5.43 1.07 3.66
N VAL A 103 6.68 1.19 4.12
CA VAL A 103 7.81 1.54 3.24
C VAL A 103 9.05 0.72 3.52
N ASP A 104 9.88 0.52 2.50
CA ASP A 104 11.22 -0.06 2.65
C ASP A 104 11.19 -1.49 3.26
N ASN A 105 10.12 -2.25 3.01
CA ASN A 105 9.98 -3.64 3.46
C ASN A 105 10.29 -4.64 2.34
N MET A 106 10.61 -5.87 2.72
CA MET A 106 10.77 -7.00 1.80
C MET A 106 9.62 -7.98 1.97
N PHE A 107 9.00 -8.39 0.87
CA PHE A 107 7.92 -9.38 0.82
C PHE A 107 8.33 -10.55 -0.07
N SER A 108 8.17 -11.78 0.42
CA SER A 108 8.47 -13.01 -0.30
C SER A 108 7.33 -14.01 -0.13
N GLY A 109 6.68 -14.36 -1.24
CA GLY A 109 5.50 -15.24 -1.24
C GLY A 109 5.54 -16.33 -2.30
N SER A 110 4.39 -16.97 -2.48
CA SER A 110 4.22 -18.24 -3.20
C SER A 110 3.84 -18.11 -4.68
N GLY A 111 3.62 -16.89 -5.18
CA GLY A 111 3.14 -16.63 -6.54
C GLY A 111 1.62 -16.77 -6.71
N LYS A 112 0.86 -16.93 -5.63
CA LYS A 112 -0.59 -17.15 -5.66
C LYS A 112 -1.45 -15.88 -5.74
N GLY A 113 -0.84 -14.74 -6.10
CA GLY A 113 -1.55 -13.47 -6.26
C GLY A 113 -1.92 -12.76 -4.95
N VAL A 114 -1.26 -13.10 -3.83
CA VAL A 114 -1.46 -12.39 -2.56
C VAL A 114 -0.81 -11.01 -2.66
N SER A 115 -1.54 -9.95 -2.30
CA SER A 115 -1.02 -8.57 -2.31
C SER A 115 -0.30 -8.23 -1.01
N ILE A 116 0.79 -7.46 -1.11
CA ILE A 116 1.62 -7.08 0.05
C ILE A 116 0.90 -6.17 1.06
N VAL A 117 -0.03 -5.36 0.55
CA VAL A 117 -0.94 -4.53 1.35
C VAL A 117 -2.35 -4.78 0.83
N GLN A 118 -3.28 -4.96 1.75
CA GLN A 118 -4.68 -5.28 1.46
C GLN A 118 -5.58 -4.30 2.20
N LEU A 119 -6.66 -3.90 1.55
CA LEU A 119 -7.77 -3.20 2.20
C LEU A 119 -8.79 -4.28 2.57
N ASP A 120 -9.14 -4.39 3.85
CA ASP A 120 -10.34 -5.13 4.26
C ASP A 120 -11.54 -4.19 3.98
N ASP A 121 -12.21 -4.50 2.87
CA ASP A 121 -13.25 -3.69 2.21
C ASP A 121 -14.66 -3.99 2.72
N THR A 122 -14.79 -4.76 3.82
CA THR A 122 -16.07 -4.96 4.51
C THR A 122 -16.79 -3.64 4.82
N THR A 123 -16.03 -2.56 5.03
CA THR A 123 -16.52 -1.18 5.02
C THR A 123 -15.51 -0.29 4.28
N PRO A 124 -15.88 0.52 3.29
CA PRO A 124 -14.92 1.38 2.60
C PRO A 124 -14.27 2.41 3.53
N PHE A 125 -12.99 2.72 3.30
CA PHE A 125 -12.35 3.91 3.89
C PHE A 125 -12.97 5.18 3.28
N LYS A 126 -13.36 6.12 4.14
CA LYS A 126 -13.98 7.40 3.77
C LYS A 126 -13.00 8.55 3.85
N THR A 127 -12.09 8.48 4.81
CA THR A 127 -11.03 9.47 5.02
C THR A 127 -9.70 8.78 4.76
N ILE A 128 -9.06 9.16 3.65
CA ILE A 128 -7.76 8.64 3.21
C ILE A 128 -6.85 9.85 3.03
N GLU A 129 -5.87 10.02 3.93
CA GLU A 129 -4.99 11.19 3.92
C GLU A 129 -3.55 10.78 4.25
N GLN A 130 -2.57 11.30 3.51
CA GLN A 130 -1.14 11.10 3.84
C GLN A 130 -0.76 9.61 3.99
N VAL A 131 -1.29 8.76 3.10
CA VAL A 131 -0.97 7.33 3.09
C VAL A 131 0.11 7.06 2.04
N VAL A 132 1.24 6.51 2.48
CA VAL A 132 2.38 6.16 1.67
C VAL A 132 2.63 4.67 1.75
N VAL A 133 2.44 3.97 0.63
CA VAL A 133 2.91 2.60 0.44
C VAL A 133 3.87 2.63 -0.73
N ASP A 134 5.17 2.51 -0.48
CA ASP A 134 6.19 2.73 -1.50
C ASP A 134 7.53 2.06 -1.13
N ARG A 135 8.42 1.89 -2.10
CA ARG A 135 9.79 1.33 -1.92
C ARG A 135 9.83 -0.04 -1.25
N ASN A 136 8.78 -0.84 -1.40
CA ASN A 136 8.77 -2.23 -0.95
C ASN A 136 9.31 -3.15 -2.05
N ASN A 137 10.15 -4.13 -1.69
CA ASN A 137 10.63 -5.16 -2.61
C ASN A 137 9.72 -6.39 -2.53
N VAL A 138 9.36 -6.96 -3.67
CA VAL A 138 8.36 -8.02 -3.74
C VAL A 138 8.85 -9.16 -4.62
N GLY A 139 8.88 -10.38 -4.07
CA GLY A 139 9.09 -11.63 -4.80
C GLY A 139 7.89 -12.56 -4.61
N GLY A 140 7.26 -13.02 -5.69
CA GLY A 140 6.16 -13.99 -5.60
C GLY A 140 4.85 -13.45 -4.97
N MET A 141 4.67 -12.14 -4.88
CA MET A 141 3.44 -11.48 -4.39
C MET A 141 3.10 -10.30 -5.30
N ASN A 142 1.88 -9.78 -5.17
CA ASN A 142 1.44 -8.61 -5.93
C ASN A 142 1.88 -7.33 -5.21
N LEU A 143 2.65 -6.50 -5.91
CA LEU A 143 3.00 -5.16 -5.43
C LEU A 143 1.74 -4.30 -5.32
N LYS A 144 1.61 -3.61 -4.18
CA LYS A 144 0.65 -2.53 -3.99
C LYS A 144 1.38 -1.28 -3.53
N SER A 145 0.97 -0.13 -4.05
CA SER A 145 1.61 1.14 -3.79
C SER A 145 0.62 2.30 -3.89
N THR A 146 0.92 3.42 -3.25
CA THR A 146 0.21 4.69 -3.44
C THR A 146 0.85 5.56 -4.52
N VAL A 147 2.00 5.15 -5.06
CA VAL A 147 2.65 5.79 -6.21
C VAL A 147 2.81 4.75 -7.31
N ALA A 148 2.26 5.00 -8.49
CA ALA A 148 2.36 4.09 -9.62
C ALA A 148 2.88 4.80 -10.86
N ARG A 149 3.66 4.06 -11.64
CA ARG A 149 4.17 4.49 -12.95
C ARG A 149 3.72 3.50 -14.01
N GLY A 150 3.38 4.02 -15.18
CA GLY A 150 3.01 3.19 -16.31
C GLY A 150 3.22 3.91 -17.63
N SER A 151 3.06 3.17 -18.73
CA SER A 151 3.14 3.73 -20.06
C SER A 151 2.17 3.06 -21.02
N ALA A 152 1.70 3.80 -22.01
CA ALA A 152 0.95 3.29 -23.14
C ALA A 152 1.58 3.80 -24.43
N GLU A 153 1.58 2.97 -25.48
CA GLU A 153 2.17 3.27 -26.77
C GLU A 153 1.18 2.89 -27.87
N GLY A 154 1.09 3.71 -28.92
CA GLY A 154 0.17 3.47 -30.00
C GLY A 154 0.12 4.59 -31.02
N ASN A 155 -0.56 4.32 -32.14
CA ASN A 155 -0.88 5.30 -33.17
C ASN A 155 -2.39 5.53 -33.17
N GLY A 156 -2.81 6.71 -32.71
CA GLY A 156 -4.22 7.02 -32.50
C GLY A 156 -4.40 8.40 -31.91
N THR A 157 -5.55 8.61 -31.28
CA THR A 157 -5.87 9.85 -30.56
C THR A 157 -5.99 9.65 -29.06
N ILE A 158 -5.91 8.41 -28.56
CA ILE A 158 -6.18 8.06 -27.15
C ILE A 158 -5.13 7.06 -26.65
N TRP A 159 -4.60 7.31 -25.46
CA TRP A 159 -3.72 6.40 -24.71
C TRP A 159 -4.27 6.21 -23.31
N THR A 160 -4.49 4.94 -22.93
CA THR A 160 -4.98 4.56 -21.60
C THR A 160 -3.91 3.79 -20.85
N VAL A 161 -3.53 4.27 -19.66
CA VAL A 161 -2.63 3.57 -18.74
C VAL A 161 -3.45 3.07 -17.56
N ASP A 162 -3.57 1.74 -17.43
CA ASP A 162 -4.28 1.10 -16.33
C ASP A 162 -3.33 0.83 -15.15
N LEU A 163 -3.57 1.51 -14.02
CA LEU A 163 -2.74 1.42 -12.83
C LEU A 163 -3.41 0.65 -11.69
N ASN A 164 -4.60 0.07 -11.89
CA ASN A 164 -5.30 -0.75 -10.88
C ASN A 164 -4.49 -1.90 -10.30
N PRO A 165 -3.65 -2.61 -11.08
CA PRO A 165 -2.85 -3.70 -10.52
C PRO A 165 -1.92 -3.22 -9.40
N ILE A 166 -1.44 -1.97 -9.48
CA ILE A 166 -0.42 -1.41 -8.59
C ILE A 166 -1.01 -0.51 -7.52
N LEU A 167 -1.94 0.39 -7.89
CA LEU A 167 -2.50 1.36 -6.96
C LEU A 167 -3.31 0.67 -5.86
N LEU A 168 -3.15 1.16 -4.62
CA LEU A 168 -3.76 0.58 -3.43
C LEU A 168 -5.22 0.98 -3.31
N PHE A 169 -5.52 2.28 -3.40
CA PHE A 169 -6.88 2.77 -3.23
C PHE A 169 -7.60 2.80 -4.58
N PRO A 170 -8.84 2.30 -4.65
CA PRO A 170 -9.65 2.46 -5.84
C PRO A 170 -9.99 3.94 -6.03
N ASP A 171 -9.94 4.40 -7.29
CA ASP A 171 -10.45 5.72 -7.70
C ASP A 171 -9.84 6.93 -6.94
N LEU A 172 -8.57 6.81 -6.51
CA LEU A 172 -7.86 7.88 -5.79
C LEU A 172 -6.68 8.46 -6.59
N ALA A 173 -6.70 8.33 -7.92
CA ALA A 173 -5.69 8.89 -8.81
C ALA A 173 -5.83 10.41 -8.95
N LYS A 174 -5.51 11.15 -7.87
CA LYS A 174 -5.71 12.60 -7.76
C LYS A 174 -4.56 13.42 -8.34
N PHE A 175 -3.32 13.06 -8.00
CA PHE A 175 -2.14 13.76 -8.52
C PHE A 175 -1.53 12.98 -9.67
N VAL A 176 -1.60 13.55 -10.88
CA VAL A 176 -1.11 12.89 -12.10
C VAL A 176 -0.12 13.78 -12.83
N GLN A 177 1.05 13.21 -13.14
CA GLN A 177 2.02 13.78 -14.05
C GLN A 177 2.16 12.87 -15.26
N TYR A 178 2.25 13.46 -16.45
CA TYR A 178 2.48 12.68 -17.66
C TYR A 178 3.49 13.35 -18.60
N THR A 179 4.15 12.53 -19.40
CA THR A 179 5.00 12.96 -20.52
C THR A 179 4.43 12.36 -21.79
N PHE A 180 4.22 13.19 -22.81
CA PHE A 180 3.80 12.78 -24.13
C PHE A 180 5.00 12.80 -25.08
N SER A 181 5.40 11.64 -25.59
CA SER A 181 6.57 11.48 -26.46
C SER A 181 6.13 11.09 -27.87
N SER A 182 6.23 12.03 -28.81
CA SER A 182 6.01 11.83 -30.26
C SER A 182 7.26 12.22 -31.04
N SER A 183 7.58 11.47 -32.10
CA SER A 183 8.78 11.71 -32.91
C SER A 183 8.54 12.62 -34.13
N GLU A 184 7.30 12.70 -34.62
CA GLU A 184 7.01 13.28 -35.94
C GLU A 184 6.17 14.57 -35.88
N SER A 185 5.55 14.89 -34.74
CA SER A 185 4.66 16.05 -34.62
C SER A 185 4.52 16.54 -33.17
N PHE A 186 3.94 17.74 -33.02
CA PHE A 186 3.62 18.38 -31.74
C PHE A 186 2.09 18.59 -31.63
N PRO A 187 1.31 17.51 -31.40
CA PRO A 187 -0.14 17.62 -31.29
C PRO A 187 -0.54 18.37 -30.02
N LYS A 188 -1.75 18.94 -29.99
CA LYS A 188 -2.31 19.39 -28.71
C LYS A 188 -2.81 18.17 -27.97
N HIS A 189 -2.38 18.01 -26.72
CA HIS A 189 -2.74 16.86 -25.91
C HIS A 189 -3.18 17.28 -24.51
N VAL A 190 -4.02 16.47 -23.88
CA VAL A 190 -4.57 16.74 -22.55
C VAL A 190 -4.90 15.45 -21.80
N LEU A 191 -4.74 15.48 -20.48
CA LEU A 191 -5.26 14.46 -19.58
C LEU A 191 -6.78 14.60 -19.49
N ARG A 192 -7.52 13.53 -19.81
CA ARG A 192 -8.99 13.54 -19.92
C ARG A 192 -9.70 12.85 -18.76
N ASN A 193 -9.12 11.78 -18.24
CA ASN A 193 -9.75 10.95 -17.23
C ASN A 193 -8.69 10.31 -16.33
N THR A 194 -9.04 10.14 -15.06
CA THR A 194 -8.25 9.42 -14.04
C THR A 194 -9.09 8.45 -13.23
N SER A 195 -10.39 8.33 -13.52
CA SER A 195 -11.31 7.43 -12.82
C SER A 195 -10.87 5.98 -12.93
N ASP A 196 -11.24 5.18 -11.91
CA ASP A 196 -10.91 3.75 -11.85
C ASP A 196 -9.40 3.52 -12.01
N ASN A 197 -8.57 4.43 -11.46
CA ASN A 197 -7.10 4.39 -11.57
C ASN A 197 -6.58 4.25 -13.01
N ARG A 198 -7.35 4.69 -14.00
CA ARG A 198 -7.00 4.67 -15.41
C ARG A 198 -6.76 6.07 -15.89
N VAL A 199 -5.53 6.33 -16.31
CA VAL A 199 -5.15 7.63 -16.84
C VAL A 199 -5.32 7.62 -18.35
N VAL A 200 -6.20 8.49 -18.84
CA VAL A 200 -6.52 8.65 -20.26
C VAL A 200 -5.94 9.96 -20.76
N ILE A 201 -5.06 9.89 -21.75
CA ILE A 201 -4.52 11.04 -22.46
C ILE A 201 -5.11 11.04 -23.87
N GLU A 202 -5.54 12.21 -24.33
CA GLU A 202 -6.10 12.40 -25.67
C GLU A 202 -5.30 13.46 -26.44
N SER A 203 -5.17 13.27 -27.75
CA SER A 203 -4.64 14.26 -28.70
C SER A 203 -5.70 14.73 -29.68
N ASP A 204 -5.55 15.95 -30.20
CA ASP A 204 -6.47 16.53 -31.19
C ASP A 204 -6.35 15.90 -32.59
N VAL A 205 -5.22 15.27 -32.89
CA VAL A 205 -4.94 14.59 -34.15
C VAL A 205 -4.40 13.19 -33.91
N GLN A 206 -4.56 12.32 -34.90
CA GLN A 206 -3.93 11.00 -34.89
C GLN A 206 -2.41 11.15 -34.95
N VAL A 207 -1.70 10.50 -34.03
CA VAL A 207 -0.23 10.51 -33.97
C VAL A 207 0.28 9.20 -33.39
N ALA A 208 1.46 8.76 -33.81
CA ALA A 208 2.22 7.72 -33.11
C ALA A 208 2.94 8.33 -31.90
N ALA A 209 2.57 7.91 -30.70
CA ALA A 209 3.16 8.42 -29.47
C ALA A 209 3.26 7.35 -28.39
N LYS A 210 4.16 7.62 -27.44
CA LYS A 210 4.26 6.92 -26.16
C LYS A 210 4.01 7.90 -25.04
N VAL A 211 3.11 7.52 -24.13
CA VAL A 211 2.79 8.31 -22.95
C VAL A 211 3.32 7.61 -21.72
N PHE A 212 4.02 8.36 -20.87
CA PHE A 212 4.47 7.92 -19.55
C PHE A 212 3.68 8.65 -18.49
N VAL A 213 3.21 7.94 -17.48
CA VAL A 213 2.34 8.48 -16.42
C VAL A 213 2.94 8.13 -15.07
N THR A 214 2.89 9.09 -14.14
CA THR A 214 3.07 8.88 -12.70
C THR A 214 1.81 9.35 -11.99
N VAL A 215 1.26 8.51 -11.12
CA VAL A 215 0.14 8.83 -10.22
C VAL A 215 0.62 8.76 -8.78
N ASP A 216 0.19 9.71 -7.96
CA ASP A 216 0.42 9.73 -6.51
C ASP A 216 -0.92 9.90 -5.76
N GLN A 217 -1.22 8.94 -4.88
CA GLN A 217 -2.42 8.89 -4.02
C GLN A 217 -2.16 9.44 -2.60
N SER A 218 -0.92 9.81 -2.28
CA SER A 218 -0.51 10.18 -0.91
C SER A 218 -0.69 11.66 -0.59
N ILE A 219 -0.82 12.50 -1.61
CA ILE A 219 -0.84 13.96 -1.48
C ILE A 219 -2.25 14.41 -1.06
N PRO A 220 -2.40 15.17 0.06
CA PRO A 220 -3.69 15.76 0.44
C PRO A 220 -4.09 16.90 -0.50
N GLU A 221 -5.40 17.13 -0.64
CA GLU A 221 -5.96 18.33 -1.30
C GLU A 221 -5.89 19.57 -0.39
#